data_AF-A0A7S3QYU7-F1
#
_entry.id   AF-A0A7S3QYU7-F1
#
_cell.length_a   1.000
_cell.length_b   1.000
_cell.length_c   1.000
_cell.angle_alpha   90.00
_cell.angle_beta   90.00
_cell.angle_gamma   90.00
#
_symmetry.space_group_name_H-M   'P 1'
#
loop_
_entity.id
_entity.type
_entity.pdbx_description
1 polymer ?
#
loop_
_entity_poly.entity_id
_entity_poly.type
_entity_poly.pdbx_seq_one_letter_code
_entity_poly.pdbx_strand_id
1 'polypeptide(L)'
;KIVPDEDEAILKNFYFTIHHGIRLDKSGQFPLGRVSTGRSMWRGPLLAVVFCSITLHLSAAVEKGASVTLAARWPGTSYLLEAAEMLAAEDPAHFWDFLRIASETKEPAGTEQCWSHIMAMASGLLPPSIAQLSPMVLSSRQYSAKVEMNRQLVSQLYPDEVC
;
A
#
# COMPACT_ATOMS: atom_id res chain seq x y z
N LYS A 1 4.80 -15.35 24.77
CA LYS A 1 3.55 -14.93 24.09
C LYS A 1 3.97 -14.34 22.77
N ILE A 2 3.61 -15.01 21.67
CA ILE A 2 3.99 -14.64 20.31
C ILE A 2 3.05 -13.50 19.90
N VAL A 3 3.62 -12.32 19.64
CA VAL A 3 2.91 -11.15 19.10
C VAL A 3 2.65 -11.45 17.62
N PRO A 4 1.40 -11.35 17.13
CA PRO A 4 1.11 -11.60 15.72
C PRO A 4 1.68 -10.46 14.86
N ASP A 5 2.31 -10.87 13.77
CA ASP A 5 3.04 -10.06 12.79
C ASP A 5 2.06 -9.22 11.95
N GLU A 6 1.96 -7.93 12.25
CA GLU A 6 1.07 -6.96 11.61
C GLU A 6 1.44 -6.69 10.13
N ASP A 7 2.65 -7.09 9.72
CA ASP A 7 3.17 -6.89 8.37
C ASP A 7 2.47 -7.78 7.31
N GLU A 8 1.89 -8.90 7.73
CA GLU A 8 1.21 -9.83 6.82
C GLU A 8 -0.14 -9.29 6.32
N ALA A 9 -0.82 -8.44 7.11
CA ALA A 9 -2.11 -7.85 6.75
C ALA A 9 -1.96 -6.70 5.75
N ILE A 10 -0.92 -5.88 5.94
CA ILE A 10 -0.62 -4.73 5.07
C ILE A 10 -0.20 -5.20 3.68
N LEU A 11 0.64 -6.25 3.60
CA LEU A 11 1.06 -6.84 2.34
C LEU A 11 -0.10 -7.48 1.56
N LYS A 12 -1.07 -8.09 2.26
CA LYS A 12 -2.27 -8.67 1.61
C LYS A 12 -3.18 -7.60 1.00
N ASN A 13 -3.34 -6.45 1.66
CA ASN A 13 -4.14 -5.34 1.12
C ASN A 13 -3.47 -4.67 -0.09
N PHE A 14 -2.14 -4.49 -0.07
CA PHE A 14 -1.42 -3.90 -1.19
C PHE A 14 -1.46 -4.80 -2.45
N TYR A 15 -1.36 -6.12 -2.28
CA TYR A 15 -1.50 -7.09 -3.38
C TYR A 15 -2.93 -7.11 -3.97
N PHE A 16 -3.95 -6.92 -3.13
CA PHE A 16 -5.35 -6.95 -3.56
C PHE A 16 -5.74 -5.73 -4.40
N THR A 17 -5.21 -4.54 -4.08
CA THR A 17 -5.49 -3.30 -4.82
C THR A 17 -4.90 -3.30 -6.24
N ILE A 18 -3.74 -3.93 -6.46
CA ILE A 18 -3.09 -3.96 -7.78
C ILE A 18 -3.88 -4.84 -8.78
N HIS A 19 -4.59 -5.86 -8.31
CA HIS A 19 -5.33 -6.78 -9.20
C HIS A 19 -6.70 -6.26 -9.68
N HIS A 20 -7.26 -5.20 -9.09
CA HIS A 20 -8.65 -4.77 -9.38
C HIS A 20 -8.79 -3.57 -10.32
N GLY A 21 -7.68 -3.09 -10.91
CA GLY A 21 -7.60 -1.83 -11.65
C GLY A 21 -7.51 -1.94 -13.17
N ILE A 22 -8.26 -2.83 -13.85
CA ILE A 22 -8.44 -2.74 -15.31
C ILE A 22 -9.90 -3.01 -15.66
N ARG A 23 -10.71 -1.94 -15.73
CA ARG A 23 -12.04 -1.98 -16.34
C ARG A 23 -11.87 -1.66 -17.83
N LEU A 24 -11.74 -2.69 -18.66
CA LEU A 24 -11.82 -2.55 -20.12
C LEU A 24 -13.29 -2.33 -20.50
N ASP A 25 -13.57 -1.13 -20.98
CA ASP A 25 -14.80 -0.80 -21.70
C ASP A 25 -14.89 -1.69 -22.96
N LYS A 26 -16.01 -2.41 -23.09
CA LYS A 26 -16.32 -3.25 -24.25
C LYS A 26 -17.58 -2.74 -24.94
N SER A 27 -17.53 -1.55 -25.52
CA SER A 27 -18.44 -1.16 -26.61
C SER A 27 -17.70 -1.22 -27.95
N GLY A 28 -17.42 -2.44 -28.43
CA GLY A 28 -16.84 -2.70 -29.74
C GLY A 28 -17.73 -3.67 -30.51
N GLN A 29 -18.84 -3.16 -31.04
CA GLN A 29 -19.77 -3.94 -31.84
C GLN A 29 -19.20 -4.10 -33.25
N PHE A 30 -18.48 -5.20 -33.49
CA PHE A 30 -18.00 -5.57 -34.82
C PHE A 30 -19.09 -6.37 -35.55
N PRO A 31 -19.51 -5.96 -36.76
CA PRO A 31 -20.52 -6.69 -37.51
C PRO A 31 -19.92 -8.00 -38.03
N LEU A 32 -20.46 -9.13 -37.57
CA LEU A 32 -20.15 -10.44 -38.12
C LEU A 32 -20.69 -10.52 -39.55
N GLY A 33 -19.81 -10.21 -40.51
CA GLY A 33 -20.00 -10.57 -41.91
C GLY A 33 -20.14 -12.08 -42.03
N ARG A 34 -21.27 -12.52 -42.59
CA ARG A 34 -21.58 -13.92 -42.87
C ARG A 34 -20.63 -14.45 -43.93
N VAL A 35 -19.51 -15.06 -43.52
CA VAL A 35 -18.63 -15.81 -44.41
C VAL A 35 -19.27 -17.16 -44.70
N SER A 36 -19.81 -17.26 -45.91
CA SER A 36 -20.16 -18.52 -46.56
C SER A 36 -18.87 -19.24 -46.94
N THR A 37 -18.54 -20.34 -46.25
CA THR A 37 -17.54 -21.30 -46.73
C THR A 37 -18.06 -22.71 -46.55
N GLY A 38 -18.52 -23.27 -47.68
CA GLY A 38 -18.60 -24.70 -47.85
C GLY A 38 -17.20 -25.33 -47.93
N ARG A 39 -17.18 -26.63 -47.63
CA ARG A 39 -16.07 -27.60 -47.65
C ARG A 39 -15.18 -27.66 -46.40
N SER A 40 -15.13 -28.89 -45.87
CA SER A 40 -14.34 -29.43 -44.75
C SER A 40 -14.88 -29.17 -43.33
N MET A 41 -16.01 -29.81 -43.03
CA MET A 41 -16.76 -29.80 -41.76
C MET A 41 -16.00 -30.33 -40.52
N TRP A 42 -14.76 -30.82 -40.67
CA TRP A 42 -14.01 -31.47 -39.58
C TRP A 42 -12.67 -30.79 -39.23
N ARG A 43 -12.20 -29.82 -40.02
CA ARG A 43 -10.90 -29.16 -39.77
C ARG A 43 -10.97 -27.98 -38.79
N GLY A 44 -12.08 -27.25 -38.77
CA GLY A 44 -12.32 -26.13 -37.86
C GLY A 44 -12.30 -26.49 -36.37
N PRO A 45 -13.08 -27.49 -35.91
CA PRO A 45 -13.11 -27.85 -34.49
C PRO A 45 -11.79 -28.47 -34.01
N LEU A 46 -11.09 -29.23 -34.87
CA LEU A 46 -9.77 -29.79 -34.52
C LEU A 46 -8.72 -28.70 -34.32
N LEU A 47 -8.67 -27.70 -35.20
CA LEU A 47 -7.77 -26.56 -35.04
C LEU A 47 -8.12 -25.73 -33.80
N ALA A 48 -9.41 -25.57 -33.49
CA ALA A 48 -9.84 -24.86 -32.28
C ALA A 48 -9.46 -25.62 -30.99
N VAL A 49 -9.58 -26.94 -30.96
CA VAL A 49 -9.16 -27.77 -29.81
C VAL A 49 -7.64 -27.75 -29.63
N VAL A 50 -6.88 -27.82 -30.72
CA VAL A 50 -5.41 -27.70 -30.67
C VAL A 50 -5.01 -26.30 -30.20
N PHE A 51 -5.62 -25.26 -30.73
CA PHE A 51 -5.37 -23.87 -30.30
C PHE A 51 -5.73 -23.66 -28.81
N CYS A 52 -6.88 -24.19 -28.37
CA CYS A 52 -7.30 -24.15 -26.98
C CYS A 52 -6.31 -24.89 -26.06
N SER A 53 -5.86 -26.08 -26.45
CA SER A 53 -4.87 -26.87 -25.70
C SER A 53 -3.54 -26.13 -25.58
N ILE A 54 -3.07 -25.47 -26.65
CA ILE A 54 -1.84 -24.66 -26.61
C ILE A 54 -2.01 -23.46 -25.67
N THR A 55 -3.15 -22.76 -25.69
CA THR A 55 -3.40 -21.62 -24.78
C THR A 55 -3.50 -22.04 -23.31
N LEU A 56 -4.06 -23.22 -23.02
CA LEU A 56 -4.14 -23.79 -21.67
C LEU A 56 -2.76 -24.16 -21.12
N HIS A 57 -1.87 -24.71 -21.95
CA HIS A 57 -0.50 -25.03 -21.52
C HIS A 57 0.38 -23.79 -21.29
N LEU A 58 0.15 -22.69 -22.02
CA LEU A 58 0.91 -21.45 -21.85
C LEU A 58 0.54 -20.71 -20.55
N SER A 59 -0.68 -20.90 -20.04
CA SER A 59 -1.18 -20.31 -18.79
C SER A 59 -0.73 -21.04 -17.51
N ALA A 60 -0.11 -22.22 -17.64
CA ALA A 60 0.27 -23.07 -16.50
C ALA A 60 1.75 -22.94 -16.11
N ALA A 61 2.43 -21.89 -16.59
CA ALA A 61 3.77 -21.57 -16.12
C ALA A 61 3.67 -20.98 -14.69
N VAL A 62 3.92 -21.81 -13.69
CA VAL A 62 4.10 -21.35 -12.30
C VAL A 62 5.38 -20.51 -12.25
N GLU A 63 5.23 -19.20 -12.19
CA GLU A 63 6.35 -18.30 -11.95
C GLU A 63 6.96 -18.60 -10.58
N LYS A 64 8.23 -19.01 -10.58
CA LYS A 64 9.03 -19.13 -9.36
C LYS A 64 9.52 -17.73 -8.98
N GLY A 65 8.69 -17.00 -8.25
CA GLY A 65 9.06 -15.68 -7.73
C GLY A 65 10.15 -15.79 -6.65
N ALA A 66 11.09 -14.86 -6.66
CA ALA A 66 11.99 -14.63 -5.54
C ALA A 66 11.45 -13.46 -4.70
N SER A 67 11.33 -13.64 -3.38
CA SER A 67 10.95 -12.57 -2.45
C SER A 67 12.20 -12.02 -1.75
N VAL A 68 12.36 -10.70 -1.78
CA VAL A 68 13.43 -9.99 -1.09
C VAL A 68 12.79 -8.97 -0.17
N THR A 69 13.10 -9.05 1.13
CA THR A 69 12.59 -8.14 2.15
C THR A 69 13.73 -7.31 2.72
N LEU A 70 13.49 -6.00 2.92
CA LEU A 70 14.43 -5.08 3.54
C LEU A 70 13.87 -4.66 4.90
N ALA A 71 14.69 -4.72 5.94
CA ALA A 71 14.32 -4.28 7.29
C ALA A 71 15.35 -3.27 7.82
N ALA A 72 14.86 -2.26 8.54
CA ALA A 72 15.72 -1.31 9.25
C ALA A 72 16.39 -1.98 10.46
N ARG A 73 17.48 -1.38 10.95
CA ARG A 73 18.19 -1.87 12.17
C ARG A 73 17.53 -1.43 13.47
N TRP A 74 16.65 -0.43 13.42
CA TRP A 74 15.94 0.11 14.57
C TRP A 74 14.52 -0.47 14.67
N PRO A 75 13.90 -0.48 15.86
CA PRO A 75 12.54 -0.97 16.02
C PRO A 75 11.53 -0.11 15.25
N GLY A 76 10.36 -0.67 14.97
CA GLY A 76 9.27 0.05 14.32
C GLY A 76 8.92 1.35 15.05
N THR A 77 8.80 2.42 14.29
CA THR A 77 8.41 3.75 14.77
C THR A 77 6.88 3.92 14.72
N SER A 78 6.32 4.66 15.68
CA SER A 78 4.88 4.98 15.69
C SER A 78 4.53 5.88 14.50
N TYR A 79 3.47 5.51 13.77
CA TYR A 79 2.93 6.28 12.66
C TYR A 79 2.52 7.71 13.06
N LEU A 80 2.06 7.90 14.30
CA LEU A 80 1.69 9.21 14.81
C LEU A 80 2.89 10.15 14.88
N LEU A 81 4.02 9.64 15.39
CA LEU A 81 5.24 10.43 15.54
C LEU A 81 5.91 10.70 14.18
N GLU A 82 5.85 9.74 13.25
CA GLU A 82 6.28 9.97 11.87
C GLU A 82 5.41 11.01 11.15
N ALA A 83 4.09 11.01 11.36
CA ALA A 83 3.20 11.99 10.78
C ALA A 83 3.46 13.38 11.33
N ALA A 84 3.74 13.50 12.63
CA ALA A 84 4.15 14.75 13.25
C ALA A 84 5.44 15.29 12.61
N GLU A 85 6.47 14.45 12.44
CA GLU A 85 7.73 14.85 11.79
C GLU A 85 7.56 15.22 10.32
N MET A 86 6.66 14.56 9.59
CA MET A 86 6.29 14.92 8.22
C MET A 86 5.68 16.32 8.15
N LEU A 87 4.72 16.62 9.03
CA LEU A 87 4.07 17.93 9.10
C LEU A 87 5.06 19.03 9.49
N ALA A 88 5.95 18.73 10.43
CA ALA A 88 7.03 19.64 10.84
C ALA A 88 7.98 20.00 9.68
N ALA A 89 8.17 19.07 8.73
CA ALA A 89 9.02 19.29 7.57
C ALA A 89 8.38 20.24 6.54
N GLU A 90 7.05 20.30 6.48
CA GLU A 90 6.32 21.26 5.63
C GLU A 90 6.27 22.65 6.29
N ASP A 91 5.76 22.72 7.53
CA ASP A 91 5.90 23.91 8.36
C ASP A 91 5.90 23.53 9.85
N PRO A 92 6.90 23.98 10.63
CA PRO A 92 7.03 23.68 12.06
C PRO A 92 5.78 23.96 12.91
N ALA A 93 4.91 24.89 12.51
CA ALA A 93 3.67 25.17 13.24
C ALA A 93 2.71 23.97 13.22
N HIS A 94 2.63 23.25 12.10
CA HIS A 94 1.74 22.09 11.93
C HIS A 94 2.08 20.95 12.89
N PHE A 95 3.33 20.85 13.35
CA PHE A 95 3.71 19.85 14.36
C PHE A 95 2.90 20.04 15.64
N TRP A 96 2.87 21.26 16.16
CA TRP A 96 2.17 21.58 17.41
C TRP A 96 0.66 21.50 17.26
N ASP A 97 0.15 21.94 16.11
CA ASP A 97 -1.28 21.83 15.81
C ASP A 97 -1.73 20.39 15.70
N PHE A 98 -0.92 19.53 15.09
CA PHE A 98 -1.17 18.10 15.02
C PHE A 98 -1.19 17.44 16.39
N LEU A 99 -0.22 17.75 17.25
CA LEU A 99 -0.19 17.20 18.62
C LEU A 99 -1.40 17.62 19.45
N ARG A 100 -1.88 18.86 19.27
CA ARG A 100 -3.09 19.34 19.94
C ARG A 100 -4.31 18.52 19.53
N ILE A 101 -4.52 18.36 18.22
CA ILE A 101 -5.61 17.55 17.68
C ILE A 101 -5.49 16.10 18.17
N ALA A 102 -4.29 15.51 18.11
CA ALA A 102 -4.05 14.14 18.56
C ALA A 102 -4.33 13.96 20.06
N SER A 103 -4.04 14.97 20.90
CA SER A 103 -4.31 14.91 22.35
C SER A 103 -5.79 15.01 22.70
N GLU A 104 -6.56 15.74 21.89
CA GLU A 104 -7.99 15.94 22.09
C GLU A 104 -8.82 14.79 21.53
N THR A 105 -8.24 14.02 20.60
CA THR A 105 -8.96 12.96 19.91
C THR A 105 -8.73 11.61 20.59
N LYS A 106 -9.82 10.90 20.89
CA LYS A 106 -9.75 9.58 21.51
C LYS A 106 -9.16 8.57 20.51
N GLU A 107 -8.14 7.82 20.94
CA GLU A 107 -7.57 6.76 20.11
C GLU A 107 -8.64 5.74 19.70
N PRO A 108 -8.73 5.40 18.40
CA PRO A 108 -9.67 4.40 17.93
C PRO A 108 -9.26 2.99 18.40
N ALA A 109 -10.23 2.12 18.64
CA ALA A 109 -10.02 0.79 19.23
C ALA A 109 -9.42 -0.25 18.26
N GLY A 110 -8.83 0.15 17.13
CA GLY A 110 -8.27 -0.75 16.12
C GLY A 110 -7.16 -0.13 15.27
N THR A 111 -6.22 -0.97 14.80
CA THR A 111 -5.02 -0.57 14.06
C THR A 111 -5.32 0.08 12.70
N GLU A 112 -6.20 -0.52 11.91
CA GLU A 112 -6.66 0.04 10.62
C GLU A 112 -7.36 1.39 10.79
N GLN A 113 -8.16 1.52 11.85
CA GLN A 113 -8.83 2.76 12.19
C GLN A 113 -7.82 3.82 12.62
N CYS A 114 -6.77 3.44 13.37
CA CYS A 114 -5.68 4.31 13.79
C CYS A 114 -4.96 4.94 12.59
N TRP A 115 -4.61 4.15 11.58
CA TRP A 115 -3.97 4.67 10.36
C TRP A 115 -4.85 5.70 9.65
N SER A 116 -6.11 5.35 9.35
CA SER A 116 -7.03 6.25 8.66
C SER A 116 -7.27 7.55 9.44
N HIS A 117 -7.29 7.45 10.77
CA HIS A 117 -7.48 8.58 11.67
C HIS A 117 -6.26 9.51 11.68
N ILE A 118 -5.05 8.95 11.77
CA ILE A 118 -3.79 9.73 11.66
C ILE A 118 -3.72 10.45 10.32
N MET A 119 -4.07 9.75 9.23
CA MET A 119 -4.11 10.35 7.90
C MET A 119 -5.14 11.46 7.76
N ALA A 120 -6.33 11.28 8.34
CA ALA A 120 -7.35 12.32 8.36
C ALA A 120 -6.85 13.59 9.09
N MET A 121 -6.28 13.44 10.29
CA MET A 121 -5.72 14.54 11.05
C MET A 121 -4.58 15.26 10.30
N ALA A 122 -3.63 14.51 9.74
CA ALA A 122 -2.51 15.08 9.01
C ALA A 122 -2.95 15.78 7.71
N SER A 123 -3.88 15.17 6.96
CA SER A 123 -4.39 15.76 5.71
C SER A 123 -5.17 17.06 5.95
N GLY A 124 -5.82 17.22 7.10
CA GLY A 124 -6.53 18.46 7.46
C GLY A 124 -5.62 19.65 7.73
N LEU A 125 -4.34 19.40 8.03
CA LEU A 125 -3.32 20.42 8.26
C LEU A 125 -2.47 20.72 7.03
N LEU A 126 -2.59 19.92 5.96
CA LEU A 126 -1.78 20.06 4.76
C LEU A 126 -2.53 20.77 3.63
N PRO A 127 -1.81 21.48 2.75
CA PRO A 127 -2.35 21.92 1.48
C PRO A 127 -2.89 20.71 0.65
N PRO A 128 -3.96 20.88 -0.14
CA PRO A 128 -4.59 19.78 -0.88
C PRO A 128 -3.65 19.00 -1.80
N SER A 129 -2.62 19.66 -2.35
CA SER A 129 -1.60 19.03 -3.21
C SER A 129 -0.73 18.03 -2.46
N ILE A 130 -0.38 18.33 -1.21
CA ILE A 130 0.52 17.51 -0.37
C ILE A 130 -0.29 16.45 0.38
N ALA A 131 -1.51 16.79 0.80
CA ALA A 131 -2.43 15.88 1.48
C ALA A 131 -2.69 14.58 0.67
N GLN A 132 -2.75 14.66 -0.67
CA GLN A 132 -2.93 13.49 -1.54
C GLN A 132 -1.71 12.56 -1.56
N LEU A 133 -0.51 13.09 -1.34
CA LEU A 133 0.74 12.33 -1.33
C LEU A 133 1.10 11.80 0.07
N SER A 134 0.49 12.35 1.12
CA SER A 134 0.71 12.00 2.52
C SER A 134 0.69 10.47 2.78
N PRO A 135 -0.29 9.68 2.29
CA PRO A 135 -0.28 8.23 2.53
C PRO A 135 0.92 7.51 1.90
N MET A 136 1.38 7.97 0.73
CA MET A 136 2.57 7.42 0.07
C MET A 136 3.83 7.77 0.87
N VAL A 137 3.94 9.01 1.30
CA VAL A 137 5.07 9.48 2.10
C VAL A 137 5.14 8.72 3.43
N LEU A 138 4.02 8.58 4.13
CA LEU A 138 3.99 7.93 5.44
C LEU A 138 4.17 6.41 5.33
N SER A 139 3.68 5.77 4.26
CA SER A 139 3.92 4.34 4.01
C SER A 139 5.37 4.02 3.62
N SER A 140 6.10 4.98 3.04
CA SER A 140 7.54 4.83 2.75
C SER A 140 8.42 4.83 4.00
N ARG A 141 7.88 5.21 5.17
CA ARG A 141 8.59 5.32 6.46
C ARG A 141 9.81 6.25 6.42
N GLN A 142 9.85 7.25 5.53
CA GLN A 142 11.02 8.12 5.35
C GLN A 142 11.43 8.90 6.62
N TYR A 143 10.47 9.20 7.50
CA TYR A 143 10.72 9.93 8.75
C TYR A 143 11.12 9.04 9.92
N SER A 144 11.10 7.72 9.76
CA SER A 144 11.43 6.75 10.80
C SER A 144 12.83 6.97 11.38
N ALA A 145 13.83 7.22 10.52
CA ALA A 145 15.21 7.47 10.94
C ALA A 145 15.35 8.73 11.82
N LYS A 146 14.59 9.79 11.51
CA LYS A 146 14.61 11.05 12.29
C LYS A 146 13.99 10.86 13.67
N VAL A 147 12.87 10.14 13.72
CA VAL A 147 12.23 9.78 14.98
C VAL A 147 13.18 8.96 15.86
N GLU A 148 13.85 7.97 15.28
CA GLU A 148 14.80 7.14 16.02
C GLU A 148 16.03 7.94 16.47
N MET A 149 16.56 8.83 15.64
CA MET A 149 17.63 9.75 16.03
C MET A 149 17.22 10.57 17.28
N ASN A 150 16.01 11.10 17.32
CA ASN A 150 15.51 11.83 18.49
C ASN A 150 15.43 10.92 19.74
N ARG A 151 15.01 9.66 19.59
CA ARG A 151 15.02 8.70 20.72
C ARG A 151 16.42 8.44 21.24
N GLN A 152 17.38 8.24 20.35
CA GLN A 152 18.77 8.01 20.72
C GLN A 152 19.42 9.23 21.36
N LEU A 153 19.02 10.43 20.95
CA LEU A 153 19.49 11.67 21.58
C LEU A 153 18.94 11.77 23.01
N VAL A 154 17.64 11.51 23.20
CA VAL A 154 17.01 11.54 24.53
C VAL A 154 17.64 10.51 25.46
N SER A 155 17.88 9.28 25.00
CA SER A 155 18.50 8.24 25.83
C SER A 155 19.95 8.57 26.24
N GLN A 156 20.68 9.32 25.43
CA GLN A 156 22.04 9.78 25.75
C GLN A 156 22.04 10.99 26.69
N LEU A 157 21.12 11.92 26.52
CA LEU A 157 21.06 13.16 27.31
C LEU A 157 20.37 12.97 28.66
N TYR A 158 19.36 12.11 28.73
CA TYR A 158 18.51 11.90 29.90
C TYR A 158 18.40 10.41 30.25
N PRO A 159 19.50 9.75 30.65
CA PRO A 159 19.52 8.31 30.87
C PRO A 159 18.61 7.86 32.03
N ASP A 160 18.37 8.74 33.02
CA ASP A 160 17.59 8.41 34.22
C ASP A 160 16.06 8.59 34.03
N GLU A 161 15.62 9.23 32.94
CA GLU A 161 14.19 9.48 32.66
C GLU A 161 13.57 8.47 31.69
N VAL A 162 14.38 7.62 31.06
CA VAL A 162 13.90 6.54 30.17
C VAL A 162 13.53 5.32 31.01
N CYS A 163 12.38 5.38 31.70
CA CYS A 163 11.77 4.26 32.43
C CYS A 163 10.64 3.61 31.62
#